data_AF-A0ABD3N3I8-F1
#
_entry.id   AF-A0ABD3N3I8-F1
#
_cell.length_a   1.000
_cell.length_b   1.000
_cell.length_c   1.000
_cell.angle_alpha   90.00
_cell.angle_beta   90.00
_cell.angle_gamma   90.00
#
_symmetry.space_group_name_H-M   'P 1'
#
loop_
_entity.id
_entity.type
_entity.pdbx_description
1 polymer ?
#
loop_
_entity_poly.entity_id
_entity_poly.type
_entity_poly.pdbx_seq_one_letter_code
_entity_poly.pdbx_strand_id
1 'polypeptide(L)'
;MISRSTIIDEDVGILKDGMLTIHVLIQVKDKSDEFYRPDEYISNKMLQLLESGTDFDIIFKVGKKTFRAHSLIINNNAPILGSFFGGKSSVVIKDIKQEVFKILLEYVYSGFDPTTEEVEKYGKELINAANKFELTDMKSAVEKELVRECILDKTNVSDYILFADAQSCAILKEYAISFLLLFAREILKSEHSKRLRESSELLAEIIMLTNDDDSYRFAQGIGFVTYIQGKMKIIVTALFAILVRLSTAQRALETTSHSNLFGNECCRQSDVCSNALYPYEIPSLDLTDGTTTSSIIDGKIYVLADEYTRFLELPMYSGEKGGGNDRIGTAYIAYDCSTNKVCAAAHLDASFIETNPTIQVDQVDDASWIRFGEHHGALTMIASKSDEFAYVGKSDNSSLIIGYEGCWSVHALAGIQSIVNNYVEIRFLNSNEVVSTAIPESSWQNVCLMTSCEQLTSPSNIRSIRIESTTGEFIQMFQLAVYTSSGVEVASDKVARQSSTYNNDDAKFGTSNALQNNNRFSHTHADDRRAIFEVDLKEDYEIRYVVIKNRYCGNSSDYAGCLCRLSRAVISLIDETGSVVTSIQLGDTCNQLNIENDFARAI
;
A
#
# COMPACT_ATOMS: atom_id res chain seq x y z
N MET A 1 -21.77 -35.61 10.61
CA MET A 1 -20.48 -36.23 10.98
C MET A 1 -20.27 -37.45 10.10
N ILE A 2 -19.18 -37.50 9.34
CA ILE A 2 -18.77 -38.70 8.60
C ILE A 2 -18.12 -39.65 9.62
N SER A 3 -18.49 -40.93 9.63
CA SER A 3 -17.90 -41.90 10.57
C SER A 3 -16.50 -42.31 10.10
N ARG A 4 -15.63 -42.62 11.07
CA ARG A 4 -14.27 -43.13 10.79
C ARG A 4 -14.28 -44.35 9.85
N SER A 5 -15.28 -45.22 9.97
CA SER A 5 -15.46 -46.36 9.06
C SER A 5 -15.62 -45.93 7.61
N THR A 6 -16.34 -44.84 7.34
CA THR A 6 -16.54 -44.29 5.98
C THR A 6 -15.28 -43.61 5.45
N ILE A 7 -14.43 -43.06 6.32
CA ILE A 7 -13.17 -42.41 5.92
C ILE A 7 -12.13 -43.46 5.50
N ILE A 8 -12.09 -44.59 6.20
CA ILE A 8 -11.09 -45.66 5.98
C ILE A 8 -11.49 -46.62 4.85
N ASP A 9 -12.77 -46.63 4.48
CA ASP A 9 -13.27 -47.46 3.39
C ASP A 9 -12.65 -47.06 2.04
N GLU A 10 -11.78 -47.94 1.52
CA GLU A 10 -11.04 -47.74 0.27
C GLU A 10 -11.99 -47.58 -0.93
N ASP A 11 -13.18 -48.18 -0.89
CA ASP A 11 -14.17 -48.09 -1.96
C ASP A 11 -14.79 -46.69 -2.07
N VAL A 12 -14.74 -45.90 -0.99
CA VAL A 12 -15.27 -44.52 -0.95
C VAL A 12 -14.24 -43.51 -1.46
N GLY A 13 -12.94 -43.86 -1.43
CA GLY A 13 -11.86 -43.05 -1.98
C GLY A 13 -11.65 -41.69 -1.30
N ILE A 14 -12.01 -41.58 -0.02
CA ILE A 14 -11.84 -40.37 0.80
C ILE A 14 -10.36 -40.17 1.16
N LEU A 15 -9.66 -41.25 1.52
CA LEU A 15 -8.21 -41.25 1.68
C LEU A 15 -7.56 -41.48 0.32
N LYS A 16 -6.71 -40.55 -0.12
CA LYS A 16 -5.81 -40.75 -1.26
C LYS A 16 -4.40 -40.91 -0.75
N ASP A 17 -3.78 -42.06 -1.02
CA ASP A 17 -2.42 -42.39 -0.58
C ASP A 17 -2.21 -42.22 0.94
N GLY A 18 -3.25 -42.54 1.73
CA GLY A 18 -3.24 -42.38 3.19
C GLY A 18 -3.43 -40.93 3.69
N MET A 19 -3.60 -39.96 2.78
CA MET A 19 -3.85 -38.56 3.11
C MET A 19 -5.35 -38.22 3.05
N LEU A 20 -5.85 -37.56 4.10
CA LEU A 20 -7.18 -36.95 4.14
C LEU A 20 -7.03 -35.44 3.89
N THR A 21 -7.52 -34.95 2.75
CA THR A 21 -7.53 -33.51 2.45
C THR A 21 -8.87 -32.91 2.88
N ILE A 22 -8.84 -32.03 3.88
CA ILE A 22 -10.02 -31.30 4.36
C ILE A 22 -9.91 -29.85 3.86
N HIS A 23 -10.82 -29.45 2.97
CA HIS A 23 -10.95 -28.06 2.56
C HIS A 23 -11.92 -27.36 3.52
N VAL A 24 -11.40 -26.51 4.40
CA VAL A 24 -12.19 -25.69 5.31
C VAL A 24 -12.23 -24.27 4.76
N LEU A 25 -13.44 -23.79 4.45
CA LEU A 25 -13.68 -22.39 4.15
C LEU A 25 -14.00 -21.67 5.47
N ILE A 26 -13.11 -20.80 5.93
CA ILE A 26 -13.35 -19.95 7.10
C ILE A 26 -13.69 -18.56 6.57
N GLN A 27 -14.97 -18.19 6.65
CA GLN A 27 -15.43 -16.83 6.38
C GLN A 27 -15.59 -16.11 7.70
N VAL A 28 -14.81 -15.04 7.88
CA VAL A 28 -14.88 -14.19 9.07
C VAL A 28 -15.99 -13.16 8.83
N LYS A 29 -17.06 -13.23 9.63
CA LYS A 29 -18.10 -12.21 9.66
C LYS A 29 -17.65 -11.12 10.62
N ASP A 30 -17.07 -10.05 10.10
CA ASP A 30 -16.68 -8.91 10.93
C ASP A 30 -17.90 -8.29 11.60
N LYS A 31 -17.80 -7.96 12.89
CA LYS A 31 -18.83 -7.12 13.54
C LYS A 31 -18.69 -5.72 12.96
N SER A 32 -19.82 -5.13 12.54
CA SER A 32 -19.85 -3.79 11.97
C SER A 32 -19.27 -2.79 12.97
N ASP A 33 -18.26 -2.03 12.56
CA ASP A 33 -18.03 -0.72 13.14
C ASP A 33 -19.17 0.17 12.64
N GLU A 34 -19.98 0.69 13.56
CA GLU A 34 -20.95 1.74 13.25
C GLU A 34 -20.17 2.97 12.77
N PHE A 35 -20.09 3.13 11.44
CA PHE A 35 -19.58 4.36 10.84
C PHE A 35 -20.41 5.53 11.35
N TYR A 36 -19.76 6.48 12.03
CA TYR A 36 -20.38 7.75 12.36
C TYR A 36 -20.69 8.49 11.04
N ARG A 37 -21.95 8.44 10.59
CA ARG A 37 -22.47 9.27 9.50
C ARG A 37 -22.86 10.63 10.09
N PRO A 38 -22.16 11.74 9.77
CA PRO A 38 -22.64 13.05 10.14
C PRO A 38 -23.93 13.32 9.34
N ASP A 39 -25.02 13.61 10.07
CA ASP A 39 -26.39 13.97 9.62
C ASP A 39 -27.44 12.86 9.40
N GLU A 40 -27.50 11.85 10.28
CA GLU A 40 -28.72 11.02 10.44
C GLU A 40 -30.01 11.85 10.64
N TYR A 41 -29.90 13.06 11.18
CA TYR A 41 -31.05 13.93 11.44
C TYR A 41 -31.83 14.28 10.16
N ILE A 42 -31.16 14.69 9.08
CA ILE A 42 -31.82 15.10 7.83
C ILE A 42 -32.44 13.88 7.15
N SER A 43 -31.69 12.78 7.04
CA SER A 43 -32.18 11.53 6.44
C SER A 43 -33.42 11.00 7.16
N ASN A 44 -33.42 10.99 8.50
CA ASN A 44 -34.58 10.60 9.29
C ASN A 44 -35.77 11.56 9.10
N LYS A 45 -35.53 12.86 8.94
CA LYS A 45 -36.60 13.84 8.62
C LYS A 45 -37.19 13.60 7.23
N MET A 46 -36.37 13.21 6.25
CA MET A 46 -36.85 12.85 4.91
C MET A 46 -37.69 11.57 4.92
N LEU A 47 -37.30 10.56 5.71
CA LEU A 47 -38.15 9.36 5.91
C LEU A 47 -39.49 9.71 6.56
N GLN A 48 -39.47 10.55 7.60
CA GLN A 48 -40.71 11.03 8.24
C GLN A 48 -41.62 11.75 7.23
N LEU A 49 -41.05 12.53 6.29
CA LEU A 49 -41.78 13.17 5.21
C LEU A 49 -42.38 12.16 4.21
N LEU A 50 -41.65 11.10 3.87
CA LEU A 50 -42.18 10.01 3.05
C LEU A 50 -43.35 9.28 3.74
N GLU A 51 -43.18 8.96 5.03
CA GLU A 51 -44.17 8.24 5.83
C GLU A 51 -45.45 9.04 6.09
N SER A 52 -45.33 10.35 6.36
CA SER A 52 -46.48 11.23 6.57
C SER A 52 -47.36 11.30 5.33
N GLY A 53 -46.76 11.20 4.14
CA GLY A 53 -47.44 11.35 2.86
C GLY A 53 -48.13 12.70 2.70
N THR A 54 -47.64 13.73 3.40
CA THR A 54 -48.10 15.13 3.28
C THR A 54 -47.46 15.79 2.07
N ASP A 55 -48.18 16.66 1.37
CA ASP A 55 -47.67 17.42 0.20
C ASP A 55 -47.14 16.56 -0.97
N PHE A 56 -47.56 15.29 -1.04
CA PHE A 56 -47.23 14.41 -2.16
C PHE A 56 -47.86 14.93 -3.47
N ASP A 57 -47.11 14.83 -4.56
CA ASP A 57 -47.52 15.25 -5.91
C ASP A 57 -47.45 14.09 -6.92
N ILE A 58 -46.94 12.93 -6.51
CA ILE A 58 -46.89 11.71 -7.32
C ILE A 58 -47.34 10.46 -6.54
N ILE A 59 -48.02 9.54 -7.23
CA ILE A 59 -48.42 8.23 -6.71
C ILE A 59 -47.84 7.10 -7.56
N PHE A 60 -47.04 6.23 -6.95
CA PHE A 60 -46.63 4.96 -7.55
C PHE A 60 -47.62 3.84 -7.22
N LYS A 61 -48.05 3.11 -8.24
CA LYS A 61 -48.88 1.89 -8.12
C LYS A 61 -48.00 0.68 -8.39
N VAL A 62 -47.73 -0.12 -7.36
CA VAL A 62 -46.85 -1.30 -7.44
C VAL A 62 -47.64 -2.52 -6.97
N GLY A 63 -48.00 -3.38 -7.91
CA GLY A 63 -48.92 -4.48 -7.64
C GLY A 63 -50.27 -3.98 -7.10
N LYS A 64 -50.58 -4.34 -5.85
CA LYS A 64 -51.82 -3.94 -5.16
C LYS A 64 -51.64 -2.76 -4.22
N LYS A 65 -50.41 -2.27 -4.03
CA LYS A 65 -50.09 -1.20 -3.08
C LYS A 65 -49.83 0.11 -3.81
N THR A 66 -50.16 1.21 -3.16
CA THR A 66 -49.92 2.57 -3.63
C THR A 66 -48.96 3.29 -2.70
N PHE A 67 -47.96 3.96 -3.27
CA PHE A 67 -46.97 4.74 -2.54
C PHE A 67 -47.09 6.20 -2.96
N ARG A 68 -47.25 7.09 -1.97
CA ARG A 68 -47.24 8.54 -2.16
C ARG A 68 -45.79 9.02 -2.04
N ALA A 69 -45.38 9.92 -2.93
CA ALA A 69 -44.01 10.45 -2.95
C ALA A 69 -43.97 11.88 -3.49
N HIS A 70 -42.78 12.47 -3.50
CA HIS A 70 -42.49 13.84 -3.92
C HIS A 70 -41.63 13.80 -5.18
N SER A 71 -42.17 14.28 -6.29
CA SER A 71 -41.55 14.23 -7.61
C SER A 71 -40.19 14.90 -7.62
N LEU A 72 -40.02 15.98 -6.87
CA LEU A 72 -38.76 16.74 -6.77
C LEU A 72 -37.64 15.90 -6.14
N ILE A 73 -37.94 15.13 -5.09
CA ILE A 73 -36.98 14.23 -4.44
C ILE A 73 -36.60 13.09 -5.39
N ILE A 74 -37.60 12.46 -6.01
CA ILE A 74 -37.36 11.35 -6.94
C ILE A 74 -36.55 11.81 -8.16
N ASN A 75 -36.87 12.95 -8.75
CA ASN A 75 -36.16 13.45 -9.93
C ASN A 75 -34.69 13.79 -9.63
N ASN A 76 -34.38 14.19 -8.40
CA ASN A 76 -33.01 14.50 -7.98
C ASN A 76 -32.23 13.23 -7.66
N ASN A 77 -32.81 12.35 -6.83
CA ASN A 77 -32.10 11.21 -6.23
C ASN A 77 -32.24 9.91 -7.04
N ALA A 78 -33.24 9.81 -7.93
CA ALA A 78 -33.47 8.66 -8.80
C ALA A 78 -34.01 9.11 -10.18
N PRO A 79 -33.20 9.81 -11.00
CA PRO A 79 -33.67 10.44 -12.24
C PRO A 79 -34.35 9.47 -13.22
N ILE A 80 -33.87 8.22 -13.30
CA ILE A 80 -34.47 7.21 -14.15
C ILE A 80 -35.86 6.83 -13.67
N LEU A 81 -36.09 6.68 -12.35
CA LEU A 81 -37.43 6.49 -11.80
C LEU A 81 -38.32 7.73 -12.05
N GLY A 82 -37.75 8.93 -11.92
CA GLY A 82 -38.42 10.20 -12.21
C GLY A 82 -38.88 10.34 -13.66
N SER A 83 -38.13 9.79 -14.61
CA SER A 83 -38.49 9.81 -16.04
C SER A 83 -39.85 9.15 -16.35
N PHE A 84 -40.32 8.26 -15.48
CA PHE A 84 -41.62 7.59 -15.64
C PHE A 84 -42.81 8.52 -15.38
N PHE A 85 -42.60 9.70 -14.79
CA PHE A 85 -43.67 10.66 -14.51
C PHE A 85 -44.31 11.14 -15.81
N GLY A 86 -43.51 11.68 -16.75
CA GLY A 86 -44.02 12.21 -18.01
C GLY A 86 -45.20 13.20 -17.83
N GLY A 87 -45.19 14.00 -16.76
CA GLY A 87 -46.27 14.93 -16.39
C GLY A 87 -47.51 14.29 -15.77
N LYS A 88 -47.49 12.99 -15.44
CA LYS A 88 -48.58 12.28 -14.76
C LYS A 88 -48.45 12.42 -13.26
N SER A 89 -49.59 12.49 -12.56
CA SER A 89 -49.66 12.41 -11.10
C SER A 89 -49.68 10.97 -10.56
N SER A 90 -49.70 9.97 -11.45
CA SER A 90 -49.63 8.56 -11.06
C SER A 90 -48.90 7.69 -12.09
N VAL A 91 -48.02 6.83 -11.58
CA VAL A 91 -47.17 5.92 -12.36
C VAL A 91 -47.39 4.49 -11.90
N VAL A 92 -47.46 3.54 -12.85
CA VAL A 92 -47.52 2.10 -12.55
C VAL A 92 -46.12 1.51 -12.69
N ILE A 93 -45.59 0.94 -11.61
CA ILE A 93 -44.32 0.23 -11.62
C ILE A 93 -44.60 -1.27 -11.76
N LYS A 94 -44.02 -1.87 -12.79
CA LYS A 94 -44.13 -3.30 -13.10
C LYS A 94 -42.84 -4.03 -12.74
N ASP A 95 -42.96 -5.34 -12.53
CA ASP A 95 -41.85 -6.27 -12.36
C ASP A 95 -40.96 -5.98 -11.13
N ILE A 96 -41.53 -5.31 -10.12
CA ILE A 96 -40.90 -5.08 -8.82
C ILE A 96 -41.92 -5.42 -7.73
N LYS A 97 -41.48 -6.17 -6.71
CA LYS A 97 -42.31 -6.50 -5.54
C LYS A 97 -42.57 -5.21 -4.73
N GLN A 98 -43.76 -5.11 -4.14
CA GLN A 98 -44.13 -3.91 -3.38
C GLN A 98 -43.21 -3.69 -2.16
N GLU A 99 -42.66 -4.74 -1.56
CA GLU A 99 -41.71 -4.66 -0.44
C GLU A 99 -40.36 -4.12 -0.92
N VAL A 100 -39.86 -4.60 -2.05
CA VAL A 100 -38.60 -4.15 -2.68
C VAL A 100 -38.72 -2.69 -3.12
N PHE A 101 -39.85 -2.29 -3.70
CA PHE A 101 -40.07 -0.90 -4.08
C PHE A 101 -40.15 0.03 -2.86
N LYS A 102 -40.67 -0.46 -1.73
CA LYS A 102 -40.69 0.32 -0.48
C LYS A 102 -39.26 0.63 -0.02
N ILE A 103 -38.41 -0.40 0.07
CA ILE A 103 -37.01 -0.28 0.49
C ILE A 103 -36.26 0.69 -0.44
N LEU A 104 -36.45 0.54 -1.75
CA LEU A 104 -35.87 1.43 -2.74
C LEU A 104 -36.33 2.88 -2.54
N LEU A 105 -37.61 3.11 -2.25
CA LEU A 105 -38.13 4.44 -2.01
C LEU A 105 -37.58 5.06 -0.71
N GLU A 106 -37.42 4.26 0.34
CA GLU A 106 -36.78 4.67 1.60
C GLU A 106 -35.31 5.05 1.38
N TYR A 107 -34.57 4.26 0.60
CA TYR A 107 -33.20 4.58 0.18
C TYR A 107 -33.14 5.92 -0.56
N VAL A 108 -34.01 6.13 -1.56
CA VAL A 108 -34.04 7.37 -2.36
C VAL A 108 -34.29 8.61 -1.51
N TYR A 109 -34.98 8.50 -0.38
CA TYR A 109 -35.25 9.62 0.52
C TYR A 109 -34.14 9.84 1.56
N SER A 110 -33.52 8.78 2.06
CA SER A 110 -32.64 8.83 3.22
C SER A 110 -31.16 8.67 2.91
N GLY A 111 -30.82 8.02 1.80
CA GLY A 111 -29.49 7.51 1.53
C GLY A 111 -29.08 6.34 2.44
N PHE A 112 -29.99 5.80 3.26
CA PHE A 112 -29.70 4.64 4.10
C PHE A 112 -29.77 3.36 3.28
N ASP A 113 -28.68 2.60 3.31
CA ASP A 113 -28.60 1.28 2.68
C ASP A 113 -29.64 0.32 3.27
N PRO A 114 -30.12 -0.66 2.48
CA PRO A 114 -31.01 -1.70 2.98
C PRO A 114 -30.40 -2.43 4.17
N THR A 115 -31.23 -2.77 5.15
CA THR A 115 -30.79 -3.53 6.32
C THR A 115 -30.35 -4.94 5.94
N THR A 116 -29.50 -5.57 6.76
CA THR A 116 -29.06 -6.96 6.56
C THR A 116 -30.24 -7.92 6.35
N GLU A 117 -31.31 -7.82 7.16
CA GLU A 117 -32.51 -8.67 7.01
C GLU A 117 -33.20 -8.48 5.64
N GLU A 118 -33.25 -7.25 5.14
CA GLU A 118 -33.83 -6.94 3.85
C GLU A 118 -32.96 -7.47 2.70
N VAL A 119 -31.64 -7.38 2.82
CA VAL A 119 -30.70 -7.92 1.84
C VAL A 119 -30.75 -9.45 1.80
N GLU A 120 -30.74 -10.13 2.95
CA GLU A 120 -30.87 -11.59 3.02
C GLU A 120 -32.16 -12.07 2.34
N LYS A 121 -33.25 -11.31 2.52
CA LYS A 121 -34.58 -11.69 2.02
C LYS A 121 -34.81 -11.32 0.55
N TYR A 122 -34.27 -10.20 0.09
CA TYR A 122 -34.61 -9.61 -1.21
C TYR A 122 -33.40 -9.25 -2.08
N GLY A 123 -32.18 -9.68 -1.75
CA GLY A 123 -30.94 -9.20 -2.37
C GLY A 123 -30.93 -9.19 -3.90
N LYS A 124 -31.34 -10.30 -4.54
CA LYS A 124 -31.41 -10.33 -6.03
C LYS A 124 -32.46 -9.36 -6.58
N GLU A 125 -33.61 -9.26 -5.93
CA GLU A 125 -34.66 -8.32 -6.35
C GLU A 125 -34.27 -6.86 -6.10
N LEU A 126 -33.54 -6.57 -5.03
CA LEU A 126 -32.99 -5.24 -4.74
C LEU A 126 -31.94 -4.86 -5.79
N ILE A 127 -31.02 -5.77 -6.15
CA ILE A 127 -30.07 -5.55 -7.25
C ILE A 127 -30.80 -5.27 -8.56
N ASN A 128 -31.79 -6.08 -8.93
CA ASN A 128 -32.57 -5.87 -10.16
C ASN A 128 -33.29 -4.52 -10.16
N ALA A 129 -33.87 -4.13 -9.03
CA ALA A 129 -34.59 -2.86 -8.88
C ALA A 129 -33.64 -1.66 -8.93
N ALA A 130 -32.51 -1.74 -8.21
CA ALA A 130 -31.47 -0.72 -8.22
C ALA A 130 -30.87 -0.54 -9.62
N ASN A 131 -30.54 -1.65 -10.30
CA ASN A 131 -30.03 -1.62 -11.66
C ASN A 131 -31.04 -1.02 -12.66
N LYS A 132 -32.34 -1.38 -12.54
CA LYS A 132 -33.42 -0.84 -13.38
C LYS A 132 -33.60 0.68 -13.26
N PHE A 133 -33.27 1.26 -12.10
CA PHE A 133 -33.39 2.69 -11.84
C PHE A 133 -32.04 3.40 -11.71
N GLU A 134 -30.94 2.74 -12.10
CA GLU A 134 -29.56 3.25 -12.06
C GLU A 134 -29.10 3.75 -10.67
N LEU A 135 -29.60 3.11 -9.61
CA LEU A 135 -29.16 3.36 -8.23
C LEU A 135 -27.88 2.57 -7.93
N THR A 136 -26.77 3.01 -8.54
CA THR A 136 -25.48 2.29 -8.54
C THR A 136 -24.93 2.08 -7.13
N ASP A 137 -25.00 3.10 -6.26
CA ASP A 137 -24.48 3.02 -4.90
C ASP A 137 -25.27 2.02 -4.04
N MET A 138 -26.61 2.06 -4.12
CA MET A 138 -27.48 1.07 -3.49
C MET A 138 -27.17 -0.34 -3.98
N LYS A 139 -26.97 -0.51 -5.30
CA LYS A 139 -26.63 -1.81 -5.90
C LYS A 139 -25.30 -2.33 -5.32
N SER A 140 -24.26 -1.50 -5.26
CA SER A 140 -22.97 -1.88 -4.68
C SER A 140 -23.05 -2.18 -3.19
N ALA A 141 -23.86 -1.44 -2.41
CA ALA A 141 -24.08 -1.73 -0.99
C ALA A 141 -24.73 -3.10 -0.80
N VAL A 142 -25.76 -3.42 -1.59
CA VAL A 142 -26.42 -4.73 -1.56
C VAL A 142 -25.47 -5.85 -1.98
N GLU A 143 -24.61 -5.66 -2.98
CA GLU A 143 -23.59 -6.64 -3.35
C GLU A 143 -22.64 -6.94 -2.19
N LYS A 144 -22.09 -5.90 -1.55
CA LYS A 144 -21.17 -6.03 -0.42
C LYS A 144 -21.83 -6.76 0.75
N GLU A 145 -23.07 -6.43 1.06
CA GLU A 145 -23.81 -7.07 2.15
C GLU A 145 -24.11 -8.54 1.85
N LEU A 146 -24.43 -8.91 0.60
CA LEU A 146 -24.58 -10.32 0.20
C LEU A 146 -23.27 -11.11 0.36
N VAL A 147 -22.13 -10.51 0.00
CA VAL A 147 -20.80 -11.13 0.20
C VAL A 147 -20.51 -11.32 1.69
N ARG A 148 -20.73 -10.26 2.49
CA ARG A 148 -20.54 -10.24 3.94
C ARG A 148 -21.39 -11.29 4.66
N GLU A 149 -22.65 -11.44 4.25
CA GLU A 149 -23.58 -12.44 4.79
C GLU A 149 -23.35 -13.85 4.26
N CYS A 150 -22.32 -14.05 3.43
CA CYS A 150 -21.87 -15.36 3.00
C CYS A 150 -22.98 -16.20 2.35
N ILE A 151 -23.82 -15.58 1.52
CA ILE A 151 -25.06 -16.19 1.02
C ILE A 151 -24.85 -17.37 0.05
N LEU A 152 -23.60 -17.66 -0.33
CA LEU A 152 -23.27 -18.65 -1.35
C LEU A 152 -23.13 -20.05 -0.75
N ASP A 153 -23.63 -21.02 -1.50
CA ASP A 153 -23.41 -22.44 -1.25
C ASP A 153 -23.21 -23.21 -2.58
N LYS A 154 -22.92 -24.51 -2.47
CA LYS A 154 -22.65 -25.37 -3.63
C LYS A 154 -23.85 -25.55 -4.58
N THR A 155 -25.06 -25.25 -4.11
CA THR A 155 -26.30 -25.38 -4.87
C THR A 155 -26.69 -24.09 -5.58
N ASN A 156 -26.32 -22.92 -5.03
CA ASN A 156 -26.77 -21.62 -5.54
C ASN A 156 -25.69 -20.84 -6.31
N VAL A 157 -24.40 -21.17 -6.14
CA VAL A 157 -23.29 -20.37 -6.68
C VAL A 157 -23.32 -20.23 -8.20
N SER A 158 -23.71 -21.27 -8.93
CA SER A 158 -23.82 -21.19 -10.40
C SER A 158 -24.88 -20.19 -10.85
N ASP A 159 -26.01 -20.12 -10.14
CA ASP A 159 -27.06 -19.15 -10.43
C ASP A 159 -26.66 -17.73 -10.01
N TYR A 160 -25.83 -17.58 -8.96
CA TYR A 160 -25.29 -16.29 -8.57
C TYR A 160 -24.23 -15.76 -9.54
N ILE A 161 -23.38 -16.61 -10.12
CA ILE A 161 -22.44 -16.19 -11.18
C ILE A 161 -23.21 -15.66 -12.39
N LEU A 162 -24.19 -16.42 -12.88
CA LEU A 162 -25.02 -16.02 -14.03
C LEU A 162 -25.80 -14.74 -13.74
N PHE A 163 -26.32 -14.60 -12.52
CA PHE A 163 -27.05 -13.43 -12.09
C PHE A 163 -26.14 -12.19 -12.00
N ALA A 164 -25.00 -12.33 -11.33
CA ALA A 164 -24.06 -11.23 -11.13
C ALA A 164 -23.46 -10.75 -12.45
N ASP A 165 -23.16 -11.67 -13.37
CA ASP A 165 -22.77 -11.32 -14.74
C ASP A 165 -23.86 -10.52 -15.47
N ALA A 166 -25.08 -11.05 -15.50
CA ALA A 166 -26.20 -10.40 -16.18
C ALA A 166 -26.58 -9.03 -15.60
N GLN A 167 -26.32 -8.80 -14.31
CA GLN A 167 -26.57 -7.53 -13.65
C GLN A 167 -25.33 -6.63 -13.55
N SER A 168 -24.18 -7.05 -14.09
CA SER A 168 -22.89 -6.34 -13.95
C SER A 168 -22.53 -6.04 -12.49
N CYS A 169 -22.67 -7.05 -11.63
CA CYS A 169 -22.32 -7.02 -10.21
C CYS A 169 -20.90 -7.57 -10.01
N ALA A 170 -19.89 -6.72 -10.16
CA ALA A 170 -18.49 -7.15 -10.17
C ALA A 170 -18.07 -7.79 -8.83
N ILE A 171 -18.45 -7.18 -7.69
CA ILE A 171 -18.07 -7.63 -6.35
C ILE A 171 -18.68 -9.02 -6.09
N LEU A 172 -19.97 -9.18 -6.37
CA LEU A 172 -20.67 -10.44 -6.16
C LEU A 172 -20.19 -11.53 -7.15
N LYS A 173 -19.87 -11.17 -8.39
CA LYS A 173 -19.37 -12.09 -9.42
C LYS A 173 -18.01 -12.65 -9.03
N GLU A 174 -17.09 -11.79 -8.59
CA GLU A 174 -15.75 -12.19 -8.15
C GLU A 174 -15.80 -13.15 -6.94
N TYR A 175 -16.62 -12.81 -5.94
CA TYR A 175 -16.85 -13.67 -4.78
C TYR A 175 -17.41 -15.04 -5.20
N ALA A 176 -18.39 -15.06 -6.11
CA ALA A 176 -19.00 -16.30 -6.59
C ALA A 176 -18.08 -17.16 -7.44
N ILE A 177 -17.25 -16.56 -8.30
CA ILE A 177 -16.22 -17.28 -9.07
C ILE A 177 -15.18 -17.88 -8.13
N SER A 178 -14.74 -17.13 -7.11
CA SER A 178 -13.78 -17.62 -6.12
C SER A 178 -14.34 -18.82 -5.35
N PHE A 179 -15.60 -18.77 -4.92
CA PHE A 179 -16.30 -19.91 -4.32
C PHE A 179 -16.40 -21.10 -5.28
N LEU A 180 -16.70 -20.86 -6.58
CA LEU A 180 -16.75 -21.91 -7.59
C LEU A 180 -15.39 -22.61 -7.74
N LEU A 181 -14.29 -21.87 -7.80
CA LEU A 181 -12.94 -22.44 -7.98
C LEU A 181 -12.56 -23.35 -6.81
N LEU A 182 -12.92 -22.97 -5.59
CA LEU A 182 -12.70 -23.76 -4.38
C LEU A 182 -13.40 -25.13 -4.39
N PHE A 183 -14.61 -25.21 -4.96
CA PHE A 183 -15.42 -26.43 -5.00
C PHE A 183 -15.74 -26.91 -6.42
N ALA A 184 -14.88 -26.57 -7.40
CA ALA A 184 -15.16 -26.71 -8.83
C ALA A 184 -15.59 -28.13 -9.20
N ARG A 185 -14.89 -29.15 -8.68
CA ARG A 185 -15.17 -30.56 -8.98
C ARG A 185 -16.57 -31.00 -8.54
N GLU A 186 -17.07 -30.45 -7.45
CA GLU A 186 -18.36 -30.80 -6.85
C GLU A 186 -19.48 -30.02 -7.54
N ILE A 187 -19.29 -28.72 -7.70
CA ILE A 187 -20.26 -27.83 -8.34
C ILE A 187 -20.45 -28.21 -9.81
N LEU A 188 -19.37 -28.40 -10.57
CA LEU A 188 -19.45 -28.73 -12.00
C LEU A 188 -20.04 -30.12 -12.29
N LYS A 189 -20.04 -31.03 -11.31
CA LYS A 189 -20.74 -32.32 -11.42
C LYS A 189 -22.23 -32.22 -11.09
N SER A 190 -22.65 -31.21 -10.35
CA SER A 190 -24.05 -31.04 -9.95
C SER A 190 -24.93 -30.61 -11.13
N GLU A 191 -26.25 -30.84 -11.01
CA GLU A 191 -27.23 -30.33 -11.98
C GLU A 191 -27.33 -28.79 -11.94
N HIS A 192 -27.06 -28.18 -10.78
CA HIS A 192 -27.12 -26.72 -10.58
C HIS A 192 -26.15 -25.94 -11.49
N SER A 193 -25.04 -26.55 -11.92
CA SER A 193 -24.09 -25.92 -12.83
C SER A 193 -24.39 -26.11 -14.31
N LYS A 194 -25.50 -26.75 -14.69
CA LYS A 194 -25.83 -27.01 -16.10
C LYS A 194 -25.84 -25.75 -16.95
N ARG A 195 -26.54 -24.70 -16.50
CA ARG A 195 -26.63 -23.42 -17.21
C ARG A 195 -25.28 -22.71 -17.31
N LEU A 196 -24.47 -22.81 -16.25
CA LEU A 196 -23.10 -22.27 -16.26
C LEU A 196 -22.22 -23.01 -17.28
N ARG A 197 -22.33 -24.35 -17.35
CA ARG A 197 -21.59 -25.18 -18.33
C ARG A 197 -22.00 -24.91 -19.78
N GLU A 198 -23.20 -24.40 -20.00
CA GLU A 198 -23.72 -24.03 -21.33
C GLU A 198 -23.27 -22.62 -21.75
N SER A 199 -22.76 -21.79 -20.83
CA SER A 199 -22.26 -20.44 -21.14
C SER A 199 -20.77 -20.47 -21.52
N SER A 200 -20.48 -20.49 -22.83
CA SER A 200 -19.10 -20.49 -23.32
C SER A 200 -18.30 -19.24 -22.95
N GLU A 201 -18.95 -18.08 -22.89
CA GLU A 201 -18.32 -16.78 -22.57
C GLU A 201 -17.87 -16.73 -21.11
N LEU A 202 -18.77 -17.08 -20.18
CA LEU A 202 -18.44 -17.12 -18.75
C LEU A 202 -17.40 -18.20 -18.43
N LEU A 203 -17.46 -19.35 -19.10
CA LEU A 203 -16.43 -20.38 -18.93
C LEU A 203 -15.07 -19.90 -19.44
N ALA A 204 -15.02 -19.20 -20.58
CA ALA A 204 -13.77 -18.64 -21.09
C ALA A 204 -13.19 -17.60 -20.14
N GLU A 205 -14.02 -16.69 -19.61
CA GLU A 205 -13.63 -15.71 -18.60
C GLU A 205 -13.09 -16.38 -17.34
N ILE A 206 -13.81 -17.36 -16.78
CA ILE A 206 -13.36 -18.13 -15.60
C ILE A 206 -12.03 -18.84 -15.88
N ILE A 207 -11.83 -19.39 -17.08
CA ILE A 207 -10.55 -20.02 -17.48
C ILE A 207 -9.42 -18.99 -17.57
N MET A 208 -9.69 -17.80 -18.10
CA MET A 208 -8.69 -16.73 -18.16
C MET A 208 -8.28 -16.28 -16.74
N LEU A 209 -9.24 -16.15 -15.83
CA LEU A 209 -8.99 -15.86 -14.41
C LEU A 209 -8.21 -16.95 -13.67
N THR A 210 -8.14 -18.16 -14.23
CA THR A 210 -7.30 -19.25 -13.70
C THR A 210 -5.88 -19.30 -14.27
N ASN A 211 -5.58 -18.48 -15.29
CA ASN A 211 -4.27 -18.39 -15.95
C ASN A 211 -3.44 -17.19 -15.48
N ASP A 212 -3.94 -16.37 -14.56
CA ASP A 212 -3.12 -15.36 -13.88
C ASP A 212 -2.07 -16.06 -12.99
N ASP A 213 -0.88 -15.45 -12.84
CA ASP A 213 0.28 -15.95 -12.07
C ASP A 213 0.01 -16.12 -10.54
N ASP A 214 -1.26 -16.08 -10.13
CA ASP A 214 -1.76 -16.34 -8.79
C ASP A 214 -1.77 -17.86 -8.51
N SER A 215 -0.73 -18.35 -7.82
CA SER A 215 -0.47 -19.77 -7.56
C SER A 215 -1.63 -20.57 -6.96
N TYR A 216 -2.55 -19.91 -6.24
CA TYR A 216 -3.75 -20.53 -5.66
C TYR A 216 -4.86 -20.75 -6.71
N ARG A 217 -5.11 -19.76 -7.57
CA ARG A 217 -6.05 -19.86 -8.70
C ARG A 217 -5.52 -20.76 -9.80
N PHE A 218 -4.21 -20.82 -9.99
CA PHE A 218 -3.57 -21.77 -10.91
C PHE A 218 -3.76 -23.23 -10.46
N ALA A 219 -3.51 -23.54 -9.17
CA ALA A 219 -3.71 -24.91 -8.63
C ALA A 219 -5.19 -25.35 -8.63
N GLN A 220 -6.12 -24.44 -8.35
CA GLN A 220 -7.57 -24.70 -8.41
C GLN A 220 -8.11 -24.75 -9.84
N GLY A 221 -7.55 -23.91 -10.72
CA GLY A 221 -7.81 -23.84 -12.15
C GLY A 221 -7.42 -25.11 -12.90
N ILE A 222 -6.32 -25.76 -12.53
CA ILE A 222 -5.94 -27.07 -13.10
C ILE A 222 -7.05 -28.10 -12.89
N GLY A 223 -7.72 -28.13 -11.73
CA GLY A 223 -8.86 -29.00 -11.45
C GLY A 223 -10.11 -28.68 -12.29
N PHE A 224 -10.35 -27.40 -12.55
CA PHE A 224 -11.44 -26.92 -13.41
C PHE A 224 -11.18 -27.25 -14.90
N VAL A 225 -9.99 -26.92 -15.40
CA VAL A 225 -9.55 -27.13 -16.78
C VAL A 225 -9.50 -28.62 -17.12
N THR A 226 -8.93 -29.47 -16.24
CA THR A 226 -8.91 -30.93 -16.45
C THR A 226 -10.30 -31.56 -16.49
N TYR A 227 -11.26 -31.06 -15.69
CA TYR A 227 -12.65 -31.53 -15.72
C TYR A 227 -13.37 -31.14 -17.02
N ILE A 228 -13.22 -29.89 -17.48
CA ILE A 228 -13.84 -29.39 -18.73
C ILE A 228 -13.23 -30.09 -19.97
N GLN A 229 -11.91 -30.27 -20.00
CA GLN A 229 -11.21 -31.00 -21.06
C GLN A 229 -11.70 -32.45 -21.22
N GLY A 230 -12.10 -33.10 -20.13
CA GLY A 230 -12.65 -34.46 -20.15
C GLY A 230 -14.05 -34.59 -20.77
N LYS A 231 -14.84 -33.49 -20.89
CA LYS A 231 -16.24 -33.55 -21.34
C LYS A 231 -16.60 -32.69 -22.57
N MET A 232 -15.86 -31.63 -22.90
CA MET A 232 -16.13 -30.78 -24.08
C MET A 232 -15.06 -30.93 -25.18
N LYS A 233 -15.14 -32.03 -25.93
CA LYS A 233 -14.11 -32.49 -26.87
C LYS A 233 -13.84 -31.63 -28.13
N ILE A 234 -14.58 -30.55 -28.40
CA ILE A 234 -14.50 -29.88 -29.72
C ILE A 234 -14.20 -28.36 -29.64
N ILE A 235 -14.68 -27.65 -28.61
CA ILE A 235 -14.57 -26.19 -28.55
C ILE A 235 -13.27 -25.73 -27.86
N VAL A 236 -12.78 -26.48 -26.87
CA VAL A 236 -11.60 -26.10 -26.05
C VAL A 236 -10.28 -26.31 -26.80
N THR A 237 -10.19 -27.30 -27.68
CA THR A 237 -8.96 -27.56 -28.46
C THR A 237 -8.67 -26.44 -29.47
N ALA A 238 -9.71 -25.83 -30.03
CA ALA A 238 -9.59 -24.66 -30.90
C ALA A 238 -9.19 -23.40 -30.11
N LEU A 239 -9.78 -23.19 -28.93
CA LEU A 239 -9.45 -22.07 -28.03
C LEU A 239 -8.03 -22.17 -27.48
N PHE A 240 -7.55 -23.35 -27.11
CA PHE A 240 -6.17 -23.56 -26.63
C PHE A 240 -5.13 -23.29 -27.74
N ALA A 241 -5.43 -23.68 -28.98
CA ALA A 241 -4.57 -23.39 -30.14
C ALA A 241 -4.57 -21.90 -30.54
N ILE A 242 -5.68 -21.20 -30.30
CA ILE A 242 -5.80 -19.75 -30.50
C ILE A 242 -5.07 -18.99 -29.38
N LEU A 243 -5.15 -19.46 -28.12
CA LEU A 243 -4.45 -18.90 -26.95
C LEU A 243 -2.93 -18.96 -27.06
N VAL A 244 -2.36 -20.06 -27.54
CA VAL A 244 -0.90 -20.20 -27.78
C VAL A 244 -0.42 -19.24 -28.89
N ARG A 245 -1.30 -18.94 -29.87
CA ARG A 245 -0.98 -18.00 -30.96
C ARG A 245 -1.22 -16.53 -30.59
N LEU A 246 -2.13 -16.25 -29.66
CA LEU A 246 -2.36 -14.90 -29.13
C LEU A 246 -1.28 -14.51 -28.12
N SER A 247 -0.81 -15.39 -27.24
CA SER A 247 0.27 -15.08 -26.29
C SER A 247 1.60 -14.72 -26.96
N THR A 248 1.86 -15.32 -28.13
CA THR A 248 3.04 -15.00 -28.96
C THR A 248 2.86 -13.73 -29.78
N ALA A 249 1.62 -13.33 -30.10
CA ALA A 249 1.30 -12.08 -30.78
C ALA A 249 1.20 -10.88 -29.80
N GLN A 250 0.79 -11.11 -28.55
CA GLN A 250 0.61 -10.08 -27.51
C GLN A 250 1.96 -9.55 -27.01
N ARG A 251 2.98 -10.42 -26.88
CA ARG A 251 4.39 -10.03 -26.66
C ARG A 251 4.99 -9.15 -27.76
N ALA A 252 4.40 -9.13 -28.95
CA ALA A 252 4.85 -8.29 -30.06
C ALA A 252 4.14 -6.93 -30.12
N LEU A 253 2.99 -6.75 -29.44
CA LEU A 253 2.18 -5.53 -29.50
C LEU A 253 2.40 -4.61 -28.28
N GLU A 254 2.82 -5.14 -27.14
CA GLU A 254 3.05 -4.38 -25.88
C GLU A 254 4.26 -3.42 -25.92
N THR A 255 5.06 -3.43 -26.99
CA THR A 255 6.22 -2.52 -27.15
C THR A 255 5.87 -1.13 -27.70
N THR A 256 4.60 -0.81 -28.01
CA THR A 256 4.33 0.44 -28.75
C THR A 256 3.17 1.34 -28.27
N SER A 257 2.42 1.06 -27.20
CA SER A 257 1.40 2.04 -26.76
C SER A 257 0.93 1.92 -25.31
N HIS A 258 1.65 2.56 -24.38
CA HIS A 258 1.04 3.11 -23.18
C HIS A 258 1.73 4.44 -22.83
N SER A 259 1.36 5.49 -23.56
CA SER A 259 1.53 6.86 -23.13
C SER A 259 0.16 7.43 -22.79
N ASN A 260 0.02 7.91 -21.55
CA ASN A 260 -1.04 8.77 -21.02
C ASN A 260 -2.37 8.10 -20.64
N LEU A 261 -2.53 7.82 -19.33
CA LEU A 261 -3.71 8.09 -18.49
C LEU A 261 -3.54 7.38 -17.13
N PHE A 262 -2.73 7.93 -16.22
CA PHE A 262 -2.76 7.54 -14.81
C PHE A 262 -2.64 8.79 -13.94
N GLY A 263 -3.72 9.11 -13.23
CA GLY A 263 -3.70 10.01 -12.08
C GLY A 263 -3.31 9.18 -10.87
N ASN A 264 -2.12 9.45 -10.35
CA ASN A 264 -1.66 8.98 -9.04
C ASN A 264 -2.43 9.73 -7.97
N GLU A 265 -3.03 9.06 -6.99
CA GLU A 265 -3.28 9.63 -5.65
C GLU A 265 -3.86 8.56 -4.70
N CYS A 266 -3.21 8.41 -3.54
CA CYS A 266 -3.85 7.87 -2.36
C CYS A 266 -4.93 8.88 -1.92
N CYS A 267 -6.20 8.45 -1.89
CA CYS A 267 -7.43 9.27 -1.95
C CYS A 267 -7.82 9.73 -3.37
N ARG A 268 -8.96 9.25 -3.90
CA ARG A 268 -9.53 9.73 -5.17
C ARG A 268 -10.07 11.16 -5.05
N GLN A 269 -9.99 11.90 -6.15
CA GLN A 269 -10.56 13.24 -6.39
C GLN A 269 -12.10 13.37 -6.20
N SER A 270 -12.80 12.38 -5.67
CA SER A 270 -14.25 12.44 -5.39
C SER A 270 -14.64 12.07 -3.96
N ASP A 271 -13.70 11.70 -3.09
CA ASP A 271 -14.00 11.39 -1.69
C ASP A 271 -13.38 12.46 -0.79
N VAL A 272 -14.21 13.05 0.07
CA VAL A 272 -13.75 14.02 1.07
C VAL A 272 -12.90 13.26 2.10
N CYS A 273 -11.58 13.32 1.96
CA CYS A 273 -10.66 12.82 2.98
C CYS A 273 -10.74 13.76 4.20
N SER A 274 -11.48 13.34 5.22
CA SER A 274 -11.64 14.06 6.48
C SER A 274 -10.27 14.21 7.15
N ASN A 275 -9.90 15.45 7.48
CA ASN A 275 -8.61 15.91 8.03
C ASN A 275 -8.22 15.32 9.42
N ALA A 276 -8.31 14.02 9.64
CA ALA A 276 -7.80 13.38 10.85
C ALA A 276 -7.29 11.97 10.53
N LEU A 277 -5.99 11.75 10.80
CA LEU A 277 -5.23 10.48 10.78
C LEU A 277 -4.52 10.20 9.45
N TYR A 278 -3.23 10.58 9.42
CA TYR A 278 -2.33 10.41 8.28
C TYR A 278 -2.04 8.92 7.97
N PRO A 279 -1.96 8.53 6.69
CA PRO A 279 -1.29 7.29 6.29
C PRO A 279 0.23 7.43 6.46
N TYR A 280 0.92 6.36 6.87
CA TYR A 280 2.38 6.34 6.83
C TYR A 280 2.83 6.20 5.37
N GLU A 281 3.76 7.04 4.92
CA GLU A 281 4.36 6.98 3.58
C GLU A 281 5.71 6.26 3.68
N ILE A 282 5.94 5.27 2.81
CA ILE A 282 7.24 4.58 2.77
C ILE A 282 8.22 5.48 2.00
N PRO A 283 9.36 5.85 2.59
CA PRO A 283 10.34 6.69 1.93
C PRO A 283 10.96 5.96 0.73
N SER A 284 11.07 6.67 -0.40
CA SER A 284 11.90 6.24 -1.51
C SER A 284 13.37 6.54 -1.21
N LEU A 285 14.22 5.53 -1.17
CA LEU A 285 15.66 5.63 -0.95
C LEU A 285 16.41 5.08 -2.14
N ASP A 286 17.60 5.61 -2.43
CA ASP A 286 18.46 5.01 -3.44
C ASP A 286 19.49 4.11 -2.77
N LEU A 287 19.41 2.81 -3.04
CA LEU A 287 20.23 1.80 -2.39
C LEU A 287 21.33 1.28 -3.33
N THR A 288 21.55 1.92 -4.49
CA THR A 288 22.57 1.51 -5.48
C THR A 288 24.00 1.85 -5.09
N ASP A 289 24.20 2.88 -4.28
CA ASP A 289 25.54 3.40 -4.00
C ASP A 289 25.98 3.02 -2.60
N GLY A 290 26.85 2.01 -2.50
CA GLY A 290 27.51 1.55 -1.27
C GLY A 290 28.43 2.57 -0.58
N THR A 291 28.12 3.86 -0.60
CA THR A 291 28.82 4.93 0.11
C THR A 291 28.32 5.05 1.56
N THR A 292 28.88 4.29 2.50
CA THR A 292 28.98 4.48 3.98
C THR A 292 27.78 5.03 4.79
N THR A 293 26.61 5.17 4.18
CA THR A 293 25.32 5.68 4.69
C THR A 293 24.14 4.97 4.01
N SER A 294 24.42 4.23 2.94
CA SER A 294 23.59 3.17 2.41
C SER A 294 23.52 2.04 3.43
N SER A 295 22.29 1.70 3.80
CA SER A 295 21.90 0.64 4.72
C SER A 295 22.64 -0.66 4.39
N ILE A 296 23.67 -0.99 5.17
CA ILE A 296 24.44 -2.20 4.97
C ILE A 296 23.70 -3.31 5.70
N ILE A 297 23.15 -4.27 4.95
CA ILE A 297 22.59 -5.50 5.52
C ILE A 297 23.76 -6.40 5.97
N ASP A 298 24.35 -6.12 7.14
CA ASP A 298 25.50 -6.85 7.70
C ASP A 298 25.21 -7.67 8.98
N GLY A 299 23.96 -7.66 9.44
CA GLY A 299 23.45 -8.40 10.60
C GLY A 299 23.84 -7.80 11.94
N LYS A 300 24.18 -6.50 12.01
CA LYS A 300 24.60 -5.84 13.25
C LYS A 300 23.89 -4.52 13.48
N ILE A 301 23.21 -4.42 14.62
CA ILE A 301 22.76 -3.10 15.12
C ILE A 301 23.96 -2.33 15.65
N TYR A 302 24.40 -1.33 14.89
CA TYR A 302 25.31 -0.33 15.40
C TYR A 302 24.53 0.68 16.22
N VAL A 303 24.73 0.65 17.54
CA VAL A 303 24.12 1.56 18.56
C VAL A 303 24.38 3.06 18.27
N LEU A 304 25.21 3.39 17.29
CA LEU A 304 25.62 4.74 16.89
C LEU A 304 25.61 4.97 15.37
N ALA A 305 25.06 4.07 14.54
CA ALA A 305 25.07 4.24 13.09
C ALA A 305 23.67 4.47 12.51
N ASP A 306 23.67 5.36 11.51
CA ASP A 306 22.54 5.99 10.85
C ASP A 306 21.79 5.04 9.89
N GLU A 307 21.87 3.71 10.11
CA GLU A 307 21.54 2.66 9.14
C GLU A 307 20.09 2.69 8.66
N TYR A 308 19.16 2.99 9.59
CA TYR A 308 17.72 3.09 9.34
C TYR A 308 17.17 4.50 9.53
N THR A 309 18.03 5.52 9.66
CA THR A 309 17.58 6.91 9.96
C THR A 309 16.67 7.49 8.88
N ARG A 310 16.79 7.01 7.63
CA ARG A 310 15.95 7.40 6.50
C ARG A 310 14.78 6.42 6.25
N PHE A 311 14.64 5.37 7.05
CA PHE A 311 13.57 4.39 6.93
C PHE A 311 12.34 4.86 7.71
N LEU A 312 11.17 4.38 7.32
CA LEU A 312 9.96 4.52 8.13
C LEU A 312 10.09 3.62 9.38
N GLU A 313 10.14 4.24 10.55
CA GLU A 313 10.14 3.55 11.85
C GLU A 313 8.71 3.16 12.27
N LEU A 314 8.51 1.90 12.64
CA LEU A 314 7.25 1.32 13.11
C LEU A 314 7.46 0.64 14.46
N PRO A 315 6.76 1.05 15.54
CA PRO A 315 6.86 0.39 16.83
C PRO A 315 6.25 -1.02 16.79
N MET A 316 6.87 -1.96 17.51
CA MET A 316 6.39 -3.34 17.63
C MET A 316 5.79 -3.60 19.00
N TYR A 317 4.65 -4.27 19.03
CA TYR A 317 3.93 -4.64 20.25
C TYR A 317 3.81 -6.16 20.38
N SER A 318 3.79 -6.65 21.62
CA SER A 318 3.50 -8.06 21.92
C SER A 318 2.04 -8.37 21.59
N GLY A 319 1.72 -9.51 20.94
CA GLY A 319 0.31 -9.87 20.82
C GLY A 319 -0.03 -11.04 19.89
N GLU A 320 -0.81 -11.97 20.44
CA GLU A 320 -1.90 -12.62 19.72
C GLU A 320 -2.97 -11.55 19.42
N LYS A 321 -3.38 -11.40 18.15
CA LYS A 321 -4.47 -10.54 17.64
C LYS A 321 -5.01 -9.47 18.63
N GLY A 322 -4.34 -8.32 18.70
CA GLY A 322 -4.95 -7.03 19.03
C GLY A 322 -5.08 -6.63 20.51
N GLY A 323 -4.13 -6.97 21.39
CA GLY A 323 -4.27 -6.59 22.82
C GLY A 323 -3.03 -6.45 23.69
N GLY A 324 -1.81 -6.34 23.17
CA GLY A 324 -0.64 -6.02 24.02
C GLY A 324 -0.35 -4.53 24.06
N ASN A 325 -0.13 -4.00 25.27
CA ASN A 325 0.19 -2.60 25.52
C ASN A 325 1.70 -2.32 25.64
N ASP A 326 2.54 -3.37 25.61
CA ASP A 326 3.97 -3.25 25.84
C ASP A 326 4.74 -3.23 24.51
N ARG A 327 5.46 -2.14 24.25
CA ARG A 327 6.42 -2.04 23.14
C ARG A 327 7.56 -3.02 23.40
N ILE A 328 7.85 -3.86 22.41
CA ILE A 328 8.85 -4.93 22.54
C ILE A 328 9.99 -4.82 21.54
N GLY A 329 9.85 -3.95 20.54
CA GLY A 329 10.83 -3.79 19.48
C GLY A 329 10.49 -2.65 18.55
N THR A 330 11.33 -2.52 17.52
CA THR A 330 11.23 -1.48 16.50
C THR A 330 11.48 -2.12 15.13
N ALA A 331 10.67 -1.73 14.15
CA ALA A 331 10.81 -2.14 12.77
C ALA A 331 11.04 -0.93 11.86
N TYR A 332 11.69 -1.16 10.72
CA TYR A 332 12.09 -0.15 9.76
C TYR A 332 11.77 -0.62 8.35
N ILE A 333 11.29 0.27 7.48
CA ILE A 333 11.01 -0.07 6.08
C ILE A 333 11.30 1.09 5.12
N ALA A 334 11.84 0.76 3.95
CA ALA A 334 12.11 1.69 2.85
C ALA A 334 11.97 1.00 1.49
N TYR A 335 11.81 1.80 0.43
CA TYR A 335 11.70 1.30 -0.94
C TYR A 335 12.69 2.00 -1.88
N ASP A 336 13.37 1.24 -2.73
CA ASP A 336 14.27 1.74 -3.75
C ASP A 336 13.66 1.66 -5.15
N CYS A 337 13.34 2.83 -5.71
CA CYS A 337 12.80 2.97 -7.05
C CYS A 337 13.84 2.64 -8.14
N SER A 338 15.15 2.81 -7.90
CA SER A 338 16.18 2.61 -8.92
C SER A 338 16.45 1.12 -9.16
N THR A 339 16.37 0.31 -8.10
CA THR A 339 16.60 -1.15 -8.15
C THR A 339 15.32 -1.97 -8.02
N ASN A 340 14.17 -1.34 -7.76
CA ASN A 340 12.91 -1.98 -7.40
C ASN A 340 13.03 -2.89 -6.17
N LYS A 341 13.77 -2.46 -5.14
CA LYS A 341 13.98 -3.25 -3.91
C LYS A 341 13.18 -2.67 -2.75
N VAL A 342 12.51 -3.51 -1.98
CA VAL A 342 12.02 -3.14 -0.63
C VAL A 342 13.05 -3.63 0.37
N CYS A 343 13.46 -2.78 1.29
CA CYS A 343 14.38 -3.15 2.36
C CYS A 343 13.76 -2.84 3.70
N ALA A 344 14.00 -3.72 4.66
CA ALA A 344 13.41 -3.60 5.97
C ALA A 344 14.19 -4.38 7.01
N ALA A 345 14.07 -3.91 8.24
CA ALA A 345 14.71 -4.48 9.40
C ALA A 345 13.76 -4.46 10.58
N ALA A 346 13.96 -5.36 11.53
CA ALA A 346 13.25 -5.33 12.77
C ALA A 346 14.05 -6.01 13.88
N HIS A 347 14.00 -5.44 15.08
CA HIS A 347 14.71 -5.97 16.23
C HIS A 347 13.97 -5.70 17.54
N LEU A 348 14.23 -6.54 18.54
CA LEU A 348 13.74 -6.34 19.91
C LEU A 348 14.46 -5.17 20.58
N ASP A 349 13.73 -4.42 21.40
CA ASP A 349 14.29 -3.27 22.13
C ASP A 349 15.16 -3.75 23.30
N ALA A 350 16.22 -3.02 23.60
CA ALA A 350 17.17 -3.38 24.66
C ALA A 350 16.49 -3.59 26.03
N SER A 351 15.54 -2.72 26.39
CA SER A 351 14.76 -2.82 27.62
C SER A 351 13.92 -4.10 27.70
N PHE A 352 13.38 -4.56 26.58
CA PHE A 352 12.58 -5.77 26.51
C PHE A 352 13.45 -7.03 26.63
N ILE A 353 14.65 -7.01 26.03
CA ILE A 353 15.63 -8.09 26.15
C ILE A 353 16.14 -8.22 27.59
N GLU A 354 16.37 -7.10 28.28
CA GLU A 354 16.81 -7.09 29.69
C GLU A 354 15.81 -7.81 30.61
N THR A 355 14.51 -7.64 30.37
CA THR A 355 13.45 -8.32 31.13
C THR A 355 13.15 -9.74 30.64
N ASN A 356 13.59 -10.09 29.43
CA ASN A 356 13.34 -11.39 28.78
C ASN A 356 14.65 -12.01 28.24
N PRO A 357 15.63 -12.33 29.10
CA PRO A 357 17.00 -12.66 28.67
C PRO A 357 17.14 -13.95 27.85
N THR A 358 16.09 -14.78 27.78
CA THR A 358 16.04 -16.03 27.01
C THR A 358 15.34 -15.88 25.67
N ILE A 359 14.80 -14.70 25.35
CA ILE A 359 14.13 -14.47 24.08
C ILE A 359 15.16 -14.37 22.97
N GLN A 360 14.92 -15.12 21.90
CA GLN A 360 15.74 -15.10 20.69
C GLN A 360 14.83 -15.31 19.49
N VAL A 361 15.25 -14.79 18.34
CA VAL A 361 14.54 -14.99 17.08
C VAL A 361 14.75 -16.43 16.59
N ASP A 362 13.69 -17.05 16.09
CA ASP A 362 13.79 -18.34 15.43
C ASP A 362 14.56 -18.21 14.10
N GLN A 363 15.62 -18.99 13.94
CA GLN A 363 16.51 -18.94 12.78
C GLN A 363 16.10 -19.94 11.68
N VAL A 364 14.88 -20.45 11.75
CA VAL A 364 14.30 -21.32 10.70
C VAL A 364 13.96 -20.50 9.46
N ASP A 365 14.18 -21.08 8.28
CA ASP A 365 13.79 -20.49 7.01
C ASP A 365 12.30 -20.10 7.05
N ASP A 366 12.02 -18.83 6.72
CA ASP A 366 10.68 -18.25 6.67
C ASP A 366 10.02 -17.97 8.04
N ALA A 367 10.76 -18.08 9.16
CA ALA A 367 10.26 -17.70 10.48
C ALA A 367 10.14 -16.17 10.69
N SER A 368 10.92 -15.42 9.92
CA SER A 368 10.97 -13.96 9.88
C SER A 368 10.46 -13.47 8.54
N TRP A 369 9.41 -12.65 8.56
CA TRP A 369 8.80 -12.16 7.33
C TRP A 369 8.09 -10.83 7.49
N ILE A 370 7.96 -10.17 6.33
CA ILE A 370 7.27 -8.90 6.14
C ILE A 370 6.14 -9.12 5.18
N ARG A 371 4.99 -8.51 5.43
CA ARG A 371 3.80 -8.69 4.62
C ARG A 371 3.12 -7.37 4.32
N PHE A 372 2.82 -7.15 3.04
CA PHE A 372 2.03 -6.02 2.58
C PHE A 372 0.61 -6.45 2.22
N GLY A 373 -0.39 -5.77 2.78
CA GLY A 373 -1.81 -5.91 2.41
C GLY A 373 -2.57 -6.99 3.20
N GLU A 374 -3.90 -6.97 3.04
CA GLU A 374 -4.87 -7.84 3.72
C GLU A 374 -4.60 -9.33 3.55
N HIS A 375 -5.00 -10.14 4.54
CA HIS A 375 -4.57 -11.54 4.75
C HIS A 375 -4.63 -12.47 3.51
N HIS A 376 -5.29 -12.07 2.43
CA HIS A 376 -5.38 -12.76 1.15
C HIS A 376 -4.76 -11.92 0.03
N GLY A 377 -3.77 -12.47 -0.69
CA GLY A 377 -3.05 -11.75 -1.76
C GLY A 377 -1.89 -10.88 -1.28
N ALA A 378 -1.64 -10.88 0.04
CA ALA A 378 -0.56 -10.11 0.63
C ALA A 378 0.82 -10.53 0.08
N LEU A 379 1.64 -9.56 -0.30
CA LEU A 379 3.02 -9.80 -0.66
C LEU A 379 3.81 -10.13 0.60
N THR A 380 4.12 -11.41 0.80
CA THR A 380 4.96 -11.87 1.91
C THR A 380 6.40 -12.03 1.45
N MET A 381 7.28 -11.25 2.06
CA MET A 381 8.72 -11.26 1.88
C MET A 381 9.34 -12.10 3.01
N ILE A 382 9.94 -13.22 2.64
CA ILE A 382 10.53 -14.20 3.55
C ILE A 382 12.05 -14.27 3.33
N ALA A 383 12.80 -14.67 4.34
CA ALA A 383 14.27 -14.73 4.31
C ALA A 383 14.81 -15.48 3.07
N SER A 384 14.22 -16.63 2.72
CA SER A 384 14.66 -17.48 1.60
C SER A 384 14.50 -16.86 0.21
N LYS A 385 13.74 -15.76 0.10
CA LYS A 385 13.47 -15.03 -1.15
C LYS A 385 14.09 -13.63 -1.18
N SER A 386 14.92 -13.32 -0.18
CA SER A 386 15.67 -12.06 -0.14
C SER A 386 16.82 -12.07 -1.14
N ASP A 387 17.17 -10.89 -1.63
CA ASP A 387 18.43 -10.68 -2.35
C ASP A 387 19.59 -10.64 -1.35
N GLU A 388 19.33 -10.03 -0.19
CA GLU A 388 20.24 -9.85 0.93
C GLU A 388 19.45 -10.02 2.22
N PHE A 389 19.93 -10.84 3.15
CA PHE A 389 19.30 -11.03 4.45
C PHE A 389 20.33 -11.43 5.50
N ALA A 390 20.18 -10.86 6.69
CA ALA A 390 21.00 -11.18 7.83
C ALA A 390 20.17 -11.23 9.11
N TYR A 391 20.53 -12.17 9.99
CA TYR A 391 20.05 -12.17 11.36
C TYR A 391 20.84 -11.17 12.19
N VAL A 392 20.13 -10.39 13.00
CA VAL A 392 20.70 -9.30 13.76
C VAL A 392 21.08 -9.76 15.16
N GLY A 393 22.37 -9.69 15.47
CA GLY A 393 22.93 -10.03 16.78
C GLY A 393 22.98 -8.84 17.74
N LYS A 394 23.11 -9.12 19.04
CA LYS A 394 23.32 -8.09 20.06
C LYS A 394 24.74 -7.48 19.94
N SER A 395 24.85 -6.18 20.19
CA SER A 395 26.09 -5.39 20.09
C SER A 395 27.21 -5.80 21.08
N ASP A 396 26.90 -6.62 22.08
CA ASP A 396 27.87 -7.14 23.06
C ASP A 396 28.58 -8.43 22.62
N ASN A 397 28.43 -8.81 21.34
CA ASN A 397 29.04 -10.02 20.76
C ASN A 397 28.52 -11.34 21.38
N SER A 398 27.37 -11.31 22.06
CA SER A 398 26.66 -12.52 22.46
C SER A 398 26.11 -13.26 21.23
N SER A 399 25.98 -14.59 21.33
CA SER A 399 25.38 -15.43 20.26
C SER A 399 23.86 -15.29 20.16
N LEU A 400 23.29 -14.24 20.78
CA LEU A 400 21.86 -14.03 20.86
C LEU A 400 21.38 -13.24 19.63
N ILE A 401 20.47 -13.83 18.86
CA ILE A 401 19.82 -13.17 17.74
C ILE A 401 18.56 -12.47 18.23
N ILE A 402 18.51 -11.17 17.99
CA ILE A 402 17.48 -10.25 18.51
C ILE A 402 16.65 -9.59 17.41
N GLY A 403 16.99 -9.82 16.14
CA GLY A 403 16.32 -9.22 15.01
C GLY A 403 16.67 -9.87 13.67
N TYR A 404 16.22 -9.26 12.59
CA TYR A 404 16.63 -9.54 11.22
C TYR A 404 16.53 -8.29 10.35
N GLU A 405 17.19 -8.35 9.21
CA GLU A 405 17.20 -7.30 8.19
C GLU A 405 17.32 -7.96 6.81
N GLY A 406 16.73 -7.33 5.79
CA GLY A 406 16.80 -7.84 4.44
C GLY A 406 16.32 -6.87 3.37
N CYS A 407 16.68 -7.18 2.13
CA CYS A 407 16.21 -6.53 0.92
C CYS A 407 15.61 -7.56 -0.03
N TRP A 408 14.52 -7.19 -0.68
CA TRP A 408 13.78 -8.03 -1.62
C TRP A 408 13.50 -7.27 -2.90
N SER A 409 13.91 -7.84 -4.03
CA SER A 409 13.49 -7.40 -5.35
C SER A 409 11.98 -7.56 -5.53
N VAL A 410 11.28 -6.45 -5.76
CA VAL A 410 9.86 -6.41 -6.06
C VAL A 410 9.68 -6.09 -7.54
N HIS A 411 9.83 -7.10 -8.39
CA HIS A 411 9.69 -6.93 -9.85
C HIS A 411 8.23 -6.72 -10.33
N ALA A 412 7.25 -6.87 -9.43
CA ALA A 412 5.84 -6.64 -9.69
C ALA A 412 5.36 -5.38 -8.95
N LEU A 413 5.79 -4.21 -9.43
CA LEU A 413 5.26 -2.92 -8.96
C LEU A 413 3.72 -2.86 -9.02
N ALA A 414 3.10 -3.60 -9.95
CA ALA A 414 1.64 -3.70 -10.03
C ALA A 414 0.99 -4.17 -8.73
N GLY A 415 1.61 -5.05 -7.94
CA GLY A 415 0.99 -5.60 -6.72
C GLY A 415 1.11 -4.70 -5.48
N ILE A 416 2.15 -3.87 -5.39
CA ILE A 416 2.34 -2.93 -4.25
C ILE A 416 1.63 -1.59 -4.53
N GLN A 417 1.70 -1.12 -5.78
CA GLN A 417 1.17 0.18 -6.20
C GLN A 417 -0.34 0.16 -6.48
N SER A 418 -0.93 -0.99 -6.81
CA SER A 418 -2.37 -1.11 -7.06
C SER A 418 -3.21 -1.25 -5.80
N ILE A 419 -2.59 -1.55 -4.66
CA ILE A 419 -3.30 -1.77 -3.41
C ILE A 419 -3.47 -0.41 -2.73
N VAL A 420 -4.61 0.23 -2.95
CA VAL A 420 -5.11 1.25 -2.02
C VAL A 420 -5.34 0.57 -0.67
N ASN A 421 -4.94 1.23 0.42
CA ASN A 421 -5.08 0.71 1.79
C ASN A 421 -4.13 -0.45 2.17
N ASN A 422 -2.83 -0.34 1.89
CA ASN A 422 -1.88 -1.36 2.38
C ASN A 422 -1.75 -1.29 3.89
N TYR A 423 -1.49 -2.43 4.55
CA TYR A 423 -0.87 -2.44 5.86
C TYR A 423 0.46 -3.20 5.77
N VAL A 424 1.41 -2.84 6.63
CA VAL A 424 2.68 -3.55 6.77
C VAL A 424 2.63 -4.35 8.06
N GLU A 425 2.84 -5.66 7.95
CA GLU A 425 2.95 -6.54 9.09
C GLU A 425 4.33 -7.20 9.10
N ILE A 426 5.05 -7.03 10.20
CA ILE A 426 6.39 -7.58 10.39
C ILE A 426 6.31 -8.56 11.55
N ARG A 427 6.62 -9.82 11.30
CA ARG A 427 6.45 -10.89 12.30
C ARG A 427 7.76 -11.52 12.75
N PHE A 428 7.73 -11.92 14.02
CA PHE A 428 8.72 -12.77 14.64
C PHE A 428 8.06 -14.01 15.19
N LEU A 429 8.64 -15.15 14.84
CA LEU A 429 8.29 -16.43 15.42
C LEU A 429 9.38 -16.83 16.43
N ASN A 430 8.95 -17.41 17.55
CA ASN A 430 9.79 -18.14 18.48
C ASN A 430 9.22 -19.56 18.59
N SER A 431 9.96 -20.58 18.14
CA SER A 431 9.52 -21.97 18.19
C SER A 431 8.14 -22.19 17.50
N ASN A 432 7.88 -21.49 16.40
CA ASN A 432 6.60 -21.41 15.67
C ASN A 432 5.44 -20.65 16.34
N GLU A 433 5.66 -19.95 17.47
CA GLU A 433 4.67 -19.06 18.08
C GLU A 433 4.94 -17.60 17.71
N VAL A 434 3.90 -16.85 17.38
CA VAL A 434 4.02 -15.40 17.08
C VAL A 434 4.29 -14.67 18.39
N VAL A 435 5.50 -14.12 18.51
CA VAL A 435 5.91 -13.36 19.69
C VAL A 435 5.77 -11.86 19.50
N SER A 436 5.73 -11.37 18.27
CA SER A 436 5.58 -9.93 18.00
C SER A 436 5.03 -9.62 16.62
N THR A 437 4.35 -8.48 16.54
CA THR A 437 3.87 -7.91 15.28
C THR A 437 4.13 -6.40 15.29
N ALA A 438 4.82 -5.87 14.26
CA ALA A 438 4.83 -4.43 14.00
C ALA A 438 3.57 -4.07 13.21
N ILE A 439 2.77 -3.14 13.74
CA ILE A 439 1.64 -2.52 13.05
C ILE A 439 1.69 -1.03 13.40
N PRO A 440 1.47 -0.11 12.45
CA PRO A 440 1.45 1.31 12.77
C PRO A 440 0.45 1.62 13.89
N GLU A 441 0.89 2.42 14.87
CA GLU A 441 0.22 2.52 16.17
C GLU A 441 -1.14 3.24 16.06
N SER A 442 -2.20 2.54 16.47
CA SER A 442 -3.62 2.93 16.52
C SER A 442 -4.41 2.88 15.19
N SER A 443 -5.46 2.06 15.17
CA SER A 443 -6.60 2.05 14.22
C SER A 443 -6.35 1.61 12.76
N TRP A 444 -5.69 0.46 12.52
CA TRP A 444 -5.63 -0.15 11.18
C TRP A 444 -5.21 0.84 10.09
N GLN A 445 -4.29 1.75 10.43
CA GLN A 445 -3.92 2.83 9.54
C GLN A 445 -3.20 2.26 8.33
N ASN A 446 -3.72 2.65 7.17
CA ASN A 446 -3.18 2.24 5.90
C ASN A 446 -1.84 2.92 5.64
N VAL A 447 -0.81 2.12 5.36
CA VAL A 447 0.43 2.58 4.74
C VAL A 447 0.11 2.89 3.30
N CYS A 448 0.20 4.16 2.93
CA CYS A 448 0.02 4.57 1.54
C CYS A 448 1.36 4.45 0.84
N LEU A 449 1.43 3.46 -0.06
CA LEU A 449 2.52 3.33 -1.01
C LEU A 449 2.26 4.28 -2.17
N MET A 450 2.48 5.58 -1.93
CA MET A 450 2.55 6.52 -3.03
C MET A 450 3.84 6.24 -3.78
N THR A 451 3.69 5.61 -4.94
CA THR A 451 4.76 5.54 -5.92
C THR A 451 4.54 6.63 -6.94
N SER A 452 4.66 7.87 -6.49
CA SER A 452 5.38 8.81 -7.32
C SER A 452 6.84 8.40 -7.27
N CYS A 453 7.22 7.31 -7.97
CA CYS A 453 8.54 7.32 -8.59
C CYS A 453 8.45 8.39 -9.71
N GLU A 454 8.26 9.66 -9.32
CA GLU A 454 8.64 10.77 -10.16
C GLU A 454 10.09 10.49 -10.49
N GLN A 455 10.41 10.45 -11.78
CA GLN A 455 11.80 10.31 -12.19
C GLN A 455 12.54 11.50 -11.57
N LEU A 456 13.23 11.26 -10.45
CA LEU A 456 13.99 12.27 -9.75
C LEU A 456 15.14 12.64 -10.67
N THR A 457 15.08 13.83 -11.25
CA THR A 457 16.18 14.34 -12.05
C THR A 457 17.10 15.13 -11.14
N SER A 458 18.37 14.76 -11.18
CA SER A 458 19.41 15.51 -10.49
C SER A 458 19.76 16.74 -11.34
N PRO A 459 19.97 17.91 -10.73
CA PRO A 459 20.45 19.09 -11.43
C PRO A 459 21.76 18.80 -12.16
N SER A 460 21.76 19.01 -13.48
CA SER A 460 22.91 18.82 -14.36
C SER A 460 23.59 20.15 -14.67
N ASN A 461 24.81 20.06 -15.21
CA ASN A 461 25.67 21.20 -15.55
C ASN A 461 26.08 22.06 -14.33
N ILE A 462 26.30 21.41 -13.18
CA ILE A 462 26.70 22.10 -11.95
C ILE A 462 28.22 22.24 -11.89
N ARG A 463 28.67 23.48 -11.70
CA ARG A 463 30.08 23.88 -11.66
C ARG A 463 30.58 24.21 -10.25
N SER A 464 29.74 24.85 -9.44
CA SER A 464 30.10 25.20 -8.07
C SER A 464 28.96 24.99 -7.08
N ILE A 465 29.35 24.77 -5.82
CA ILE A 465 28.45 24.60 -4.69
C ILE A 465 28.73 25.74 -3.72
N ARG A 466 27.70 26.52 -3.38
CA ARG A 466 27.82 27.66 -2.45
C ARG A 466 26.93 27.46 -1.23
N ILE A 467 27.50 27.62 -0.04
CA ILE A 467 26.80 27.69 1.24
C ILE A 467 26.84 29.15 1.72
N GLU A 468 25.68 29.73 1.99
CA GLU A 468 25.54 31.11 2.45
C GLU A 468 24.73 31.17 3.75
N SER A 469 25.27 31.84 4.77
CA SER A 469 24.55 32.09 6.02
C SER A 469 23.46 33.14 5.83
N THR A 470 22.24 32.83 6.24
CA THR A 470 21.10 33.77 6.20
C THR A 470 20.77 34.38 7.57
N THR A 471 21.35 33.84 8.64
CA THR A 471 21.10 34.26 10.03
C THR A 471 22.10 35.28 10.53
N GLY A 472 23.18 35.52 9.76
CA GLY A 472 24.31 36.34 10.18
C GLY A 472 25.30 35.61 11.09
N GLU A 473 25.13 34.31 11.27
CA GLU A 473 26.08 33.43 11.93
C GLU A 473 27.26 33.10 11.00
N PHE A 474 28.44 32.90 11.59
CA PHE A 474 29.62 32.44 10.87
C PHE A 474 29.48 30.96 10.48
N ILE A 475 30.12 30.57 9.37
CA ILE A 475 30.10 29.19 8.87
C ILE A 475 31.30 28.43 9.42
N GLN A 476 31.04 27.22 9.92
CA GLN A 476 32.07 26.26 10.32
C GLN A 476 31.61 24.84 10.02
N MET A 477 32.51 24.00 9.53
CA MET A 477 32.19 22.59 9.22
C MET A 477 33.46 21.74 9.20
N PHE A 478 33.35 20.49 9.62
CA PHE A 478 34.44 19.51 9.49
C PHE A 478 34.62 19.06 8.04
N GLN A 479 33.52 18.93 7.30
CA GLN A 479 33.58 18.42 5.92
C GLN A 479 32.41 18.91 5.09
N LEU A 480 32.66 19.13 3.81
CA LEU A 480 31.68 19.23 2.73
C LEU A 480 32.02 18.15 1.70
N ALA A 481 31.10 17.23 1.47
CA ALA A 481 31.18 16.19 0.44
C ALA A 481 30.02 16.37 -0.54
N VAL A 482 30.30 16.19 -1.83
CA VAL A 482 29.33 16.41 -2.90
C VAL A 482 29.29 15.17 -3.76
N TYR A 483 28.13 14.57 -3.93
CA TYR A 483 27.96 13.29 -4.62
C TYR A 483 27.18 13.46 -5.92
N THR A 484 27.64 12.79 -6.97
CA THR A 484 26.92 12.73 -8.25
C THR A 484 25.69 11.83 -8.16
N SER A 485 24.86 11.84 -9.22
CA SER A 485 23.77 10.87 -9.41
C SER A 485 24.20 9.40 -9.40
N SER A 486 25.50 9.15 -9.61
CA SER A 486 26.13 7.82 -9.59
C SER A 486 26.97 7.56 -8.32
N GLY A 487 26.75 8.33 -7.24
CA GLY A 487 27.37 8.11 -5.94
C GLY A 487 28.86 8.47 -5.85
N VAL A 488 29.41 9.14 -6.84
CA VAL A 488 30.83 9.51 -6.84
C VAL A 488 31.00 10.81 -6.08
N GLU A 489 31.87 10.84 -5.07
CA GLU A 489 32.24 12.06 -4.37
C GLU A 489 33.18 12.91 -5.25
N VAL A 490 32.84 14.19 -5.46
CA VAL A 490 33.52 15.06 -6.42
C VAL A 490 34.07 16.36 -5.82
N ALA A 491 33.85 16.67 -4.54
CA ALA A 491 34.39 17.87 -3.91
C ALA A 491 35.76 17.67 -3.23
N SER A 492 36.16 16.43 -2.96
CA SER A 492 37.46 16.13 -2.34
C SER A 492 38.62 16.71 -3.15
N ASP A 493 39.56 17.35 -2.46
CA ASP A 493 40.74 18.01 -3.03
C ASP A 493 40.46 19.09 -4.10
N LYS A 494 39.21 19.54 -4.23
CA LYS A 494 38.85 20.67 -5.11
C LYS A 494 39.23 22.01 -4.49
N VAL A 495 39.12 23.07 -5.29
CA VAL A 495 39.45 24.42 -4.87
C VAL A 495 38.20 25.09 -4.28
N ALA A 496 38.31 25.57 -3.06
CA ALA A 496 37.22 26.29 -2.40
C ALA A 496 37.66 27.66 -1.89
N ARG A 497 36.68 28.54 -1.73
CA ARG A 497 36.83 29.90 -1.21
C ARG A 497 35.85 30.11 -0.08
N GLN A 498 36.24 30.94 0.87
CA GLN A 498 35.36 31.42 1.90
C GLN A 498 35.45 32.94 1.98
N SER A 499 34.32 33.56 2.29
CA SER A 499 34.15 35.00 2.54
C SER A 499 35.21 35.62 3.46
N SER A 500 35.59 34.89 4.52
CA SER A 500 36.65 35.28 5.46
C SER A 500 37.22 34.03 6.14
N THR A 501 38.42 34.14 6.75
CA THR A 501 39.03 33.08 7.55
C THR A 501 39.18 33.52 9.00
N TYR A 502 38.78 32.68 9.95
CA TYR A 502 38.95 32.96 11.38
C TYR A 502 40.42 33.22 11.72
N ASN A 503 40.69 34.34 12.40
CA ASN A 503 42.03 34.85 12.71
C ASN A 503 42.99 35.02 11.51
N ASN A 504 42.48 35.01 10.26
CA ASN A 504 43.31 34.96 9.05
C ASN A 504 44.35 33.82 9.06
N ASP A 505 44.02 32.70 9.71
CA ASP A 505 44.90 31.52 9.81
C ASP A 505 44.41 30.42 8.87
N ASP A 506 44.78 30.56 7.59
CA ASP A 506 44.40 29.60 6.54
C ASP A 506 44.99 28.20 6.78
N ALA A 507 46.14 28.10 7.46
CA ALA A 507 46.73 26.81 7.79
C ALA A 507 45.85 26.00 8.76
N LYS A 508 45.10 26.70 9.63
CA LYS A 508 44.25 26.08 10.65
C LYS A 508 42.76 26.07 10.31
N PHE A 509 42.24 27.06 9.59
CA PHE A 509 40.81 27.24 9.32
C PHE A 509 40.47 27.46 7.84
N GLY A 510 41.45 27.25 6.96
CA GLY A 510 41.28 27.39 5.52
C GLY A 510 40.30 26.39 4.92
N THR A 511 39.93 26.64 3.68
CA THR A 511 38.85 25.92 2.97
C THR A 511 39.18 24.46 2.69
N SER A 512 40.46 24.13 2.47
CA SER A 512 40.91 22.75 2.21
C SER A 512 40.60 21.80 3.37
N ASN A 513 40.50 22.30 4.60
CA ASN A 513 40.18 21.48 5.76
C ASN A 513 38.79 20.85 5.67
N ALA A 514 37.84 21.52 5.03
CA ALA A 514 36.50 20.98 4.79
C ALA A 514 36.43 20.00 3.61
N LEU A 515 37.51 19.82 2.83
CA LEU A 515 37.51 19.00 1.61
C LEU A 515 38.44 17.78 1.68
N GLN A 516 39.01 17.47 2.85
CA GLN A 516 40.11 16.49 2.97
C GLN A 516 39.89 15.40 4.03
N ASN A 517 38.68 15.29 4.60
CA ASN A 517 38.30 14.31 5.63
C ASN A 517 39.44 13.99 6.64
N ASN A 518 40.04 15.03 7.22
CA ASN A 518 41.27 14.93 8.03
C ASN A 518 41.08 15.41 9.48
N ASN A 519 39.82 15.42 9.95
CA ASN A 519 39.41 15.95 11.26
C ASN A 519 39.80 17.42 11.53
N ARG A 520 40.17 18.18 10.50
CA ARG A 520 40.25 19.65 10.58
C ARG A 520 38.90 20.24 10.17
N PHE A 521 38.77 21.55 10.25
CA PHE A 521 37.54 22.25 9.86
C PHE A 521 37.85 23.58 9.19
N SER A 522 36.93 24.02 8.33
CA SER A 522 36.89 25.40 7.88
C SER A 522 36.12 26.25 8.90
N HIS A 523 36.48 27.53 9.01
CA HIS A 523 35.81 28.46 9.92
C HIS A 523 35.94 29.88 9.39
N THR A 524 34.82 30.53 9.09
CA THR A 524 34.80 31.94 8.70
C THR A 524 35.00 32.84 9.90
N HIS A 525 35.32 34.12 9.71
CA HIS A 525 35.49 35.01 10.86
C HIS A 525 34.19 35.09 11.70
N ALA A 526 34.32 35.17 13.03
CA ALA A 526 33.14 35.19 13.92
C ALA A 526 32.23 36.41 13.71
N ASP A 527 32.80 37.50 13.19
CA ASP A 527 32.08 38.74 12.84
C ASP A 527 31.54 38.76 11.40
N ASP A 528 31.72 37.68 10.64
CA ASP A 528 31.27 37.60 9.25
C ASP A 528 29.76 37.32 9.16
N ARG A 529 29.00 38.41 9.08
CA ARG A 529 27.53 38.37 9.02
C ARG A 529 26.98 37.96 7.65
N ARG A 530 27.83 37.73 6.66
CA ARG A 530 27.46 37.21 5.33
C ARG A 530 28.44 36.12 4.94
N ALA A 531 28.66 35.20 5.88
CA ALA A 531 29.57 34.11 5.69
C ALA A 531 29.13 33.26 4.50
N ILE A 532 30.05 33.10 3.55
CA ILE A 532 29.94 32.27 2.35
C ILE A 532 31.09 31.27 2.34
N PHE A 533 30.80 30.05 1.92
CA PHE A 533 31.76 29.01 1.54
C PHE A 533 31.38 28.47 0.15
N GLU A 534 32.29 28.45 -0.81
CA GLU A 534 32.02 28.01 -2.18
C GLU A 534 33.13 27.09 -2.71
N VAL A 535 32.74 25.96 -3.30
CA VAL A 535 33.65 24.99 -3.94
C VAL A 535 33.48 25.03 -5.44
N ASP A 536 34.59 25.15 -6.19
CA ASP A 536 34.64 24.99 -7.65
C ASP A 536 35.00 23.55 -7.99
N LEU A 537 34.05 22.82 -8.58
CA LEU A 537 34.17 21.40 -8.92
C LEU A 537 35.09 21.14 -10.13
N LYS A 538 35.50 22.19 -10.85
CA LYS A 538 36.36 22.18 -12.06
C LYS A 538 35.79 21.56 -13.32
N GLU A 539 34.74 20.78 -13.20
CA GLU A 539 34.00 20.15 -14.28
C GLU A 539 32.52 20.26 -13.96
N ASP A 540 31.70 19.93 -14.94
CA ASP A 540 30.25 20.01 -14.83
C ASP A 540 29.72 18.64 -14.43
N TYR A 541 28.96 18.60 -13.34
CA TYR A 541 28.44 17.36 -12.79
C TYR A 541 26.91 17.40 -12.71
N GLU A 542 26.33 16.20 -12.75
CA GLU A 542 24.98 15.96 -12.27
C GLU A 542 25.05 15.68 -10.77
N ILE A 543 24.49 16.56 -9.95
CA ILE A 543 24.64 16.53 -8.49
C ILE A 543 23.38 16.03 -7.83
N ARG A 544 23.53 15.02 -6.98
CA ARG A 544 22.43 14.44 -6.21
C ARG A 544 22.47 14.87 -4.75
N TYR A 545 23.55 14.57 -4.04
CA TYR A 545 23.64 14.86 -2.61
C TYR A 545 24.73 15.88 -2.27
N VAL A 546 24.44 16.74 -1.29
CA VAL A 546 25.44 17.55 -0.60
C VAL A 546 25.40 17.19 0.88
N VAL A 547 26.51 16.65 1.38
CA VAL A 547 26.67 16.21 2.77
C VAL A 547 27.63 17.14 3.49
N ILE A 548 27.18 17.73 4.59
CA ILE A 548 27.99 18.58 5.46
C ILE A 548 28.19 17.86 6.80
N LYS A 549 29.44 17.59 7.16
CA LYS A 549 29.78 17.20 8.52
C LYS A 549 29.91 18.45 9.37
N ASN A 550 28.87 18.71 10.15
CA ASN A 550 28.70 19.87 10.98
C ASN A 550 29.71 19.88 12.15
N ARG A 551 30.03 21.07 12.67
CA ARG A 551 31.10 21.24 13.67
C ARG A 551 30.54 21.44 15.07
N TYR A 552 30.79 20.48 15.96
CA TYR A 552 30.56 20.66 17.39
C TYR A 552 31.72 21.39 18.10
N CYS A 553 31.45 21.94 19.28
CA CYS A 553 32.48 22.55 20.12
C CYS A 553 32.95 21.63 21.24
N GLY A 554 34.06 20.92 20.98
CA GLY A 554 34.76 20.09 21.97
C GLY A 554 34.25 18.65 22.02
N ASN A 555 32.94 18.43 22.19
CA ASN A 555 32.33 17.10 22.12
C ASN A 555 31.01 17.11 21.35
N SER A 556 30.55 15.93 20.95
CA SER A 556 29.34 15.72 20.16
C SER A 556 28.02 16.00 20.89
N SER A 557 28.04 16.11 22.23
CA SER A 557 26.86 16.54 23.01
C SER A 557 26.57 18.04 22.87
N ASP A 558 27.52 18.81 22.33
CA ASP A 558 27.38 20.19 21.85
C ASP A 558 26.59 21.16 22.74
N TYR A 559 26.84 21.14 24.06
CA TYR A 559 26.21 22.08 25.01
C TYR A 559 26.40 23.57 24.64
N ALA A 560 27.41 23.89 23.83
CA ALA A 560 27.71 25.24 23.36
C ALA A 560 26.96 25.64 22.08
N GLY A 561 26.17 24.74 21.47
CA GLY A 561 25.34 25.01 20.29
C GLY A 561 26.13 25.32 19.02
N CYS A 562 27.31 24.71 18.84
CA CYS A 562 28.13 24.94 17.65
C CYS A 562 27.62 24.23 16.40
N LEU A 563 26.80 23.19 16.57
CA LEU A 563 26.06 22.53 15.49
C LEU A 563 24.94 23.43 14.94
N CYS A 564 24.50 24.44 15.68
CA CYS A 564 23.43 25.34 15.23
C CYS A 564 23.89 26.39 14.20
N ARG A 565 25.19 26.47 13.88
CA ARG A 565 25.74 27.59 13.08
C ARG A 565 25.33 27.55 11.60
N LEU A 566 24.91 26.39 11.10
CA LEU A 566 24.40 26.23 9.75
C LEU A 566 22.87 26.34 9.67
N SER A 567 22.17 26.52 10.80
CA SER A 567 20.70 26.61 10.81
C SER A 567 20.24 27.74 9.88
N ARG A 568 19.32 27.42 8.97
CA ARG A 568 18.78 28.32 7.93
C ARG A 568 19.76 28.78 6.84
N ALA A 569 21.00 28.29 6.80
CA ALA A 569 21.90 28.57 5.69
C ALA A 569 21.31 28.06 4.36
N VAL A 570 21.71 28.65 3.24
CA VAL A 570 21.25 28.24 1.90
C VAL A 570 22.39 27.56 1.17
N ILE A 571 22.14 26.36 0.66
CA ILE A 571 23.03 25.65 -0.26
C ILE A 571 22.52 25.88 -1.68
N SER A 572 23.37 26.40 -2.55
CA SER A 572 23.06 26.69 -3.96
C SER A 572 23.96 25.87 -4.89
N LEU A 573 23.35 25.24 -5.90
CA LEU A 573 24.05 24.64 -7.03
C LEU A 573 24.13 25.68 -8.15
N ILE A 574 25.32 25.90 -8.68
CA ILE A 574 25.62 27.00 -9.59
C ILE A 574 26.25 26.43 -10.86
N ASP A 575 25.81 26.90 -12.03
CA ASP A 575 26.35 26.49 -13.33
C ASP A 575 27.66 27.21 -13.72
N GLU A 576 28.23 26.87 -14.87
CA GLU A 576 29.46 27.50 -15.37
C GLU A 576 29.36 29.01 -15.62
N THR A 577 28.13 29.53 -15.80
CA THR A 577 27.87 30.95 -16.02
C THR A 577 27.82 31.75 -14.72
N GLY A 578 27.80 31.05 -13.57
CA GLY A 578 27.61 31.64 -12.25
C GLY A 578 26.14 31.83 -11.87
N SER A 579 25.21 31.23 -12.63
CA SER A 579 23.77 31.28 -12.34
C SER A 579 23.38 30.18 -11.37
N VAL A 580 22.52 30.50 -10.39
CA VAL A 580 21.97 29.50 -9.47
C VAL A 580 20.97 28.63 -10.22
N VAL A 581 21.30 27.35 -10.38
CA VAL A 581 20.42 26.34 -10.99
C VAL A 581 19.31 25.95 -10.02
N THR A 582 19.67 25.73 -8.76
CA THR A 582 18.73 25.40 -7.68
C THR A 582 19.34 25.68 -6.32
N SER A 583 18.51 25.77 -5.28
CA SER A 583 18.94 25.98 -3.91
C SER A 583 18.03 25.30 -2.90
N ILE A 584 18.60 24.92 -1.76
CA ILE A 584 17.89 24.40 -0.58
C ILE A 584 18.23 25.30 0.61
N GLN A 585 17.21 25.66 1.39
CA GLN A 585 17.40 26.30 2.69
C GLN A 585 17.42 25.24 3.78
N LEU A 586 18.48 25.22 4.58
CA LEU A 586 18.63 24.31 5.70
C LEU A 586 17.58 24.60 6.79
N GLY A 587 17.17 23.54 7.49
CA GLY A 587 16.33 23.64 8.66
C GLY A 587 17.09 24.08 9.91
N ASP A 588 16.64 23.61 11.07
CA ASP A 588 17.44 23.70 12.30
C ASP A 588 18.49 22.58 12.32
N THR A 589 19.76 22.96 12.32
CA THR A 589 20.90 22.03 12.31
C THR A 589 21.45 21.75 13.72
N CYS A 590 20.84 22.31 14.77
CA CYS A 590 21.24 22.05 16.15
C CYS A 590 21.23 20.53 16.45
N ASN A 591 22.27 20.04 17.13
CA ASN A 591 22.46 18.61 17.46
C ASN A 591 22.57 17.66 16.25
N GLN A 592 22.68 18.17 15.02
CA GLN A 592 22.87 17.36 13.82
C GLN A 592 24.34 17.35 13.41
N LEU A 593 25.02 16.21 13.59
CA LEU A 593 26.43 16.06 13.20
C LEU A 593 26.61 15.96 11.68
N ASN A 594 25.69 15.28 11.01
CA ASN A 594 25.68 15.12 9.56
C ASN A 594 24.42 15.81 9.02
N ILE A 595 24.60 16.68 8.04
CA ILE A 595 23.51 17.39 7.35
C ILE A 595 23.55 16.95 5.89
N GLU A 596 22.60 16.13 5.49
CA GLU A 596 22.49 15.61 4.13
C GLU A 596 21.34 16.32 3.41
N ASN A 597 21.59 16.73 2.16
CA ASN A 597 20.62 17.43 1.32
C ASN A 597 20.56 16.78 -0.06
N ASP A 598 19.39 16.25 -0.42
CA ASP A 598 19.10 15.72 -1.74
C ASP A 598 18.58 16.85 -2.64
N PHE A 599 19.23 17.03 -3.79
CA PHE A 599 18.90 18.02 -4.79
C PHE A 599 18.07 17.47 -5.95
N ALA A 600 17.84 16.16 -5.98
CA ALA A 600 16.99 15.56 -7.00
C ALA A 600 15.55 16.08 -6.87
N ARG A 601 14.92 16.35 -7.99
CA ARG A 601 13.56 16.88 -8.04
C ARG A 601 12.66 16.04 -8.92
N ALA A 602 11.42 15.96 -8.48
CA ALA A 602 10.27 15.51 -9.24
C ALA A 602 10.19 16.17 -10.62
N ILE A 603 9.88 15.40 -11.67
CA ILE A 603 9.49 15.93 -12.99
C ILE A 603 7.99 16.17 -13.05
#